data_AF-A0A963Z4V5-F1
#
_entry.id   AF-A0A963Z4V5-F1
#
_cell.length_a   1.000
_cell.length_b   1.000
_cell.length_c   1.000
_cell.angle_alpha   90.00
_cell.angle_beta   90.00
_cell.angle_gamma   90.00
#
_symmetry.space_group_name_H-M   'P 1'
#
loop_
_entity.id
_entity.type
_entity.pdbx_description
1 polymer ?
#
loop_
_entity_poly.entity_id
_entity_poly.type
_entity_poly.pdbx_seq_one_letter_code
_entity_poly.pdbx_strand_id
1 'polypeptide(L)'
;MTTKQRYPRRLAMMAAPLGSLSAGAALAAGPDNVTALNKDKVAEALGAWMNGTGNITDLFADSIRWTIVGGSLIAGTTTGKRVLIDKILQPFAARFAESSDKFRPVAIRGIYADGDVVVAMFDGQGTANDGKPYANTYAWFLTFRDGRVAEATAFFDSFAFDAFWRRVAPKP
;
A
#
# COMPACT_ATOMS: atom_id res chain seq x y z
N MET A 1 7.38 94.65 3.35
CA MET A 1 8.14 94.01 4.46
C MET A 1 8.26 92.53 4.17
N THR A 2 9.51 92.09 4.00
CA THR A 2 10.09 90.74 3.83
C THR A 2 9.71 89.84 5.04
N THR A 3 9.47 88.53 4.96
CA THR A 3 10.45 87.43 4.81
C THR A 3 9.74 86.06 4.88
N LYS A 4 10.29 85.06 4.16
CA LYS A 4 9.92 83.62 4.10
C LYS A 4 10.05 82.89 5.46
N GLN A 5 9.25 81.84 5.74
CA GLN A 5 9.77 80.61 6.41
C GLN A 5 8.85 79.35 6.37
N ARG A 6 9.28 78.37 5.56
CA ARG A 6 9.44 76.91 5.77
C ARG A 6 8.36 76.06 6.50
N TYR A 7 7.90 75.03 5.78
CA TYR A 7 7.27 73.78 6.28
C TYR A 7 8.28 72.84 6.99
N PRO A 8 7.79 71.96 7.89
CA PRO A 8 8.27 70.58 7.88
C PRO A 8 7.15 69.52 7.80
N ARG A 9 7.61 68.29 7.63
CA ARG A 9 6.99 67.11 7.00
C ARG A 9 6.07 66.31 7.94
N ARG A 10 5.15 65.57 7.31
CA ARG A 10 4.23 64.56 7.86
C ARG A 10 4.95 63.44 8.63
N LEU A 11 4.32 62.97 9.70
CA LEU A 11 4.44 61.57 10.16
C LEU A 11 3.05 61.10 10.62
N ALA A 12 2.40 60.26 9.82
CA ALA A 12 1.20 59.54 10.22
C ALA A 12 1.64 58.15 10.71
N MET A 13 1.40 57.85 11.99
CA MET A 13 1.56 56.49 12.54
C MET A 13 0.39 55.62 12.03
N MET A 14 0.69 54.63 11.19
CA MET A 14 -0.21 53.49 10.96
C MET A 14 -0.08 52.54 12.16
N ALA A 15 -1.19 52.30 12.86
CA ALA A 15 -1.33 51.16 13.75
C ALA A 15 -1.47 49.88 12.90
N ALA A 16 -0.57 48.92 13.11
CA ALA A 16 -0.71 47.57 12.57
C ALA A 16 -1.33 46.65 13.64
N PRO A 17 -2.30 45.79 13.30
CA PRO A 17 -2.88 44.84 14.25
C PRO A 17 -1.89 43.70 14.54
N LEU A 18 -1.74 43.37 15.82
CA LEU A 18 -1.12 42.14 16.30
C LEU A 18 -1.94 40.94 15.81
N GLY A 19 -1.50 40.29 14.75
CA GLY A 19 -2.05 39.03 14.28
C GLY A 19 -1.76 37.92 15.30
N SER A 20 -2.81 37.32 15.84
CA SER A 20 -2.75 36.10 16.63
C SER A 20 -2.39 34.92 15.73
N LEU A 21 -1.16 34.42 15.83
CA LEU A 21 -0.78 33.12 15.28
C LEU A 21 -1.41 32.01 16.14
N SER A 22 -2.53 31.47 15.68
CA SER A 22 -3.03 30.17 16.15
C SER A 22 -2.11 29.08 15.62
N ALA A 23 -1.17 28.64 16.45
CA ALA A 23 -0.39 27.43 16.20
C ALA A 23 -1.36 26.23 16.22
N GLY A 24 -1.69 25.70 15.04
CA GLY A 24 -2.39 24.43 14.92
C GLY A 24 -1.50 23.33 15.49
N ALA A 25 -1.87 22.79 16.65
CA ALA A 25 -1.24 21.60 17.19
C ALA A 25 -1.53 20.43 16.24
N ALA A 26 -0.53 20.02 15.46
CA ALA A 26 -0.55 18.73 14.82
C ALA A 26 -0.51 17.67 15.94
N LEU A 27 -1.68 17.17 16.35
CA LEU A 27 -1.73 16.03 17.26
C LEU A 27 -1.05 14.86 16.56
N ALA A 28 0.09 14.43 17.10
CA ALA A 28 0.65 13.13 16.78
C ALA A 28 -0.44 12.09 17.07
N ALA A 29 -0.89 11.38 16.04
CA ALA A 29 -1.88 10.33 16.17
C ALA A 29 -1.41 9.31 17.21
N GLY A 30 -2.24 9.01 18.22
CA GLY A 30 -1.93 7.98 19.20
C GLY A 30 -1.79 6.59 18.55
N PRO A 31 -1.16 5.61 19.23
CA PRO A 31 -0.90 4.28 18.68
C PRO A 31 -2.15 3.60 18.09
N ASP A 32 -3.30 3.74 18.76
CA ASP A 32 -4.57 3.15 18.31
C ASP A 32 -5.07 3.78 17.00
N ASN A 33 -4.85 5.08 16.82
CA ASN A 33 -5.23 5.79 15.59
C ASN A 33 -4.32 5.35 14.42
N VAL A 34 -3.02 5.19 14.65
CA VAL A 34 -2.10 4.69 13.61
C VAL A 34 -2.44 3.25 13.22
N THR A 35 -2.78 2.41 14.20
CA THR A 35 -3.20 1.01 13.97
C THR A 35 -4.46 0.94 13.12
N ALA A 36 -5.48 1.73 13.47
CA ALA A 36 -6.72 1.84 12.70
C ALA A 36 -6.48 2.37 11.28
N LEU A 37 -5.66 3.41 11.13
CA LEU A 37 -5.30 3.97 9.82
C LEU A 37 -4.57 2.95 8.92
N ASN A 38 -3.66 2.17 9.47
CA ASN A 38 -2.97 1.12 8.71
C ASN A 38 -3.94 0.04 8.26
N LYS A 39 -4.87 -0.36 9.14
CA LYS A 39 -5.93 -1.31 8.80
C LYS A 39 -6.80 -0.80 7.65
N ASP A 40 -7.22 0.47 7.71
CA ASP A 40 -8.06 1.09 6.68
C ASP A 40 -7.33 1.15 5.33
N LYS A 41 -6.04 1.51 5.32
CA LYS A 41 -5.21 1.49 4.10
C LYS A 41 -5.19 0.11 3.44
N VAL A 42 -5.00 -0.96 4.22
CA VAL A 42 -5.01 -2.34 3.69
C VAL A 42 -6.39 -2.71 3.16
N ALA A 43 -7.46 -2.33 3.86
CA ALA A 43 -8.83 -2.57 3.42
C ALA A 43 -9.13 -1.87 2.09
N GLU A 44 -8.77 -0.59 1.97
CA GLU A 44 -8.93 0.20 0.75
C GLU A 44 -8.17 -0.42 -0.42
N ALA A 45 -6.89 -0.75 -0.23
CA ALA A 45 -6.06 -1.29 -1.30
C ALA A 45 -6.49 -2.70 -1.75
N LEU A 46 -6.93 -3.56 -0.82
CA LEU A 46 -7.51 -4.87 -1.18
C LEU A 46 -8.84 -4.70 -1.90
N GLY A 47 -9.69 -3.77 -1.48
CA GLY A 47 -10.94 -3.45 -2.16
C GLY A 47 -10.70 -2.91 -3.58
N ALA A 48 -9.73 -2.02 -3.75
CA ALA A 48 -9.34 -1.50 -5.06
C ALA A 48 -8.81 -2.61 -5.97
N TRP A 49 -7.97 -3.51 -5.45
CA TRP A 49 -7.47 -4.65 -6.21
C TRP A 49 -8.59 -5.63 -6.60
N MET A 50 -9.48 -5.95 -5.66
CA MET A 50 -10.67 -6.77 -5.90
C MET A 50 -11.57 -6.19 -7.00
N ASN A 51 -11.67 -4.87 -7.09
CA ASN A 51 -12.50 -4.18 -8.09
C ASN A 51 -11.74 -3.80 -9.37
N GLY A 52 -10.44 -4.11 -9.46
CA GLY A 52 -9.62 -3.77 -10.63
C GLY A 52 -9.33 -2.27 -10.78
N THR A 53 -9.47 -1.48 -9.72
CA THR A 53 -9.24 -0.02 -9.72
C THR A 53 -7.90 0.40 -9.10
N GLY A 54 -7.13 -0.56 -8.57
CA GLY A 54 -5.81 -0.31 -7.98
C GLY A 54 -5.04 -1.59 -7.70
N ASN A 55 -3.84 -1.47 -7.12
CA ASN A 55 -3.00 -2.62 -6.76
C ASN A 55 -2.51 -2.52 -5.32
N ILE A 56 -2.54 -3.62 -4.59
CA ILE A 56 -2.03 -3.71 -3.21
C ILE A 56 -0.55 -3.31 -3.11
N THR A 57 0.22 -3.47 -4.19
CA THR A 57 1.64 -3.08 -4.24
C THR A 57 1.87 -1.59 -4.04
N ASP A 58 0.85 -0.75 -4.24
CA ASP A 58 0.96 0.70 -4.07
C ASP A 58 1.17 1.09 -2.59
N LEU A 59 0.77 0.20 -1.66
CA LEU A 59 1.07 0.36 -0.23
C LEU A 59 2.50 -0.01 0.15
N PHE A 60 3.24 -0.71 -0.72
CA PHE A 60 4.56 -1.25 -0.36
C PHE A 60 5.63 -0.17 -0.44
N ALA A 61 6.52 -0.15 0.56
CA ALA A 61 7.73 0.65 0.51
C ALA A 61 8.68 0.14 -0.59
N ASP A 62 9.47 1.02 -1.19
CA ASP A 62 10.43 0.63 -2.23
C ASP A 62 11.48 -0.37 -1.72
N SER A 63 11.77 -0.34 -0.42
CA SER A 63 12.71 -1.23 0.29
C SER A 63 12.05 -2.48 0.90
N ILE A 64 10.79 -2.78 0.58
CA ILE A 64 10.03 -3.87 1.21
C ILE A 64 10.81 -5.18 1.29
N ARG A 65 10.79 -5.84 2.45
CA ARG A 65 11.20 -7.24 2.58
C ARG A 65 9.98 -8.14 2.54
N TRP A 66 9.83 -8.91 1.47
CA TRP A 66 8.70 -9.82 1.28
C TRP A 66 9.16 -11.26 1.42
N THR A 67 8.63 -11.96 2.41
CA THR A 67 8.93 -13.36 2.70
C THR A 67 7.73 -14.24 2.39
N ILE A 68 7.93 -15.25 1.55
CA ILE A 68 6.98 -16.34 1.34
C ILE A 68 7.50 -17.54 2.13
N VAL A 69 6.72 -17.98 3.10
CA VAL A 69 7.08 -19.11 3.96
C VAL A 69 6.58 -20.44 3.39
N GLY A 70 7.07 -21.55 3.95
CA GLY A 70 6.72 -22.90 3.49
C GLY A 70 7.63 -23.39 2.36
N GLY A 71 7.12 -24.32 1.55
CA GLY A 71 7.90 -25.07 0.57
C GLY A 71 7.50 -24.85 -0.89
N SER A 72 6.81 -23.75 -1.22
CA SER A 72 6.47 -23.44 -2.61
C SER A 72 7.73 -23.16 -3.46
N LEU A 73 7.60 -23.30 -4.77
CA LEU A 73 8.64 -22.97 -5.75
C LEU A 73 9.15 -21.52 -5.69
N ILE A 74 8.39 -20.62 -5.05
CA ILE A 74 8.75 -19.21 -4.88
C ILE A 74 8.99 -18.84 -3.42
N ALA A 75 9.12 -19.82 -2.53
CA ALA A 75 9.43 -19.58 -1.12
C ALA A 75 10.80 -18.88 -0.96
N GLY A 76 10.93 -18.11 0.12
CA GLY A 76 12.11 -17.31 0.42
C GLY A 76 11.78 -15.82 0.54
N THR A 77 12.83 -15.01 0.64
CA THR A 77 12.71 -13.57 0.87
C THR A 77 13.25 -12.78 -0.31
N THR A 78 12.50 -11.76 -0.74
CA THR A 78 12.96 -10.71 -1.65
C THR A 78 13.12 -9.41 -0.89
N THR A 79 14.12 -8.61 -1.28
CA THR A 79 14.35 -7.28 -0.72
C THR A 79 14.28 -6.25 -1.86
N GLY A 80 13.36 -5.30 -1.72
CA GLY A 80 13.07 -4.25 -2.67
C GLY A 80 11.84 -4.55 -3.54
N LYS A 81 10.98 -3.54 -3.71
CA LYS A 81 9.71 -3.64 -4.43
C LYS A 81 9.90 -4.09 -5.88
N ARG A 82 10.92 -3.56 -6.57
CA ARG A 82 11.25 -3.98 -7.94
C ARG A 82 11.62 -5.45 -8.03
N VAL A 83 12.44 -5.95 -7.10
CA VAL A 83 12.85 -7.36 -7.07
C VAL A 83 11.66 -8.28 -6.83
N LEU A 84 10.76 -7.89 -5.90
CA LEU A 84 9.50 -8.60 -5.65
C LEU A 84 8.62 -8.66 -6.92
N ILE A 85 8.44 -7.52 -7.60
CA ILE A 85 7.64 -7.44 -8.83
C ILE A 85 8.24 -8.32 -9.93
N ASP A 86 9.52 -8.12 -10.25
CA ASP A 86 10.19 -8.79 -11.36
C ASP A 86 10.25 -10.31 -11.16
N LYS A 87 10.52 -10.77 -9.92
CA LYS A 87 10.72 -12.20 -9.63
C LYS A 87 9.42 -12.95 -9.38
N ILE A 88 8.41 -12.31 -8.80
CA ILE A 88 7.23 -13.00 -8.27
C ILE A 88 5.95 -12.46 -8.90
N LEU A 89 5.64 -11.16 -8.72
CA LEU A 89 4.31 -10.64 -9.03
C LEU A 89 4.04 -10.56 -10.53
N GLN A 90 5.01 -10.10 -11.32
CA GLN A 90 4.85 -10.05 -12.78
C GLN A 90 4.78 -11.46 -13.39
N PRO A 91 5.67 -12.43 -13.08
CA PRO A 91 5.52 -13.80 -13.58
C PRO A 91 4.23 -14.51 -13.11
N PHE A 92 3.72 -14.15 -11.94
CA PHE A 92 2.43 -14.62 -11.47
C PHE A 92 1.28 -14.04 -12.31
N ALA A 93 1.22 -12.71 -12.47
CA ALA A 93 0.19 -12.03 -13.26
C ALA A 93 0.21 -12.46 -14.74
N ALA A 94 1.41 -12.66 -15.30
CA ALA A 94 1.63 -13.13 -16.67
C ALA A 94 0.99 -14.48 -16.99
N ARG A 95 0.69 -15.31 -15.98
CA ARG A 95 -0.02 -16.59 -16.14
C ARG A 95 -1.55 -16.42 -16.28
N PHE A 96 -2.05 -15.19 -16.21
CA PHE A 96 -3.44 -14.81 -16.45
C PHE A 96 -3.58 -13.84 -17.63
N ALA A 97 -2.50 -13.49 -18.34
CA ALA A 97 -2.44 -12.47 -19.39
C ALA A 97 -3.44 -12.68 -20.55
N GLU A 98 -3.78 -13.93 -20.88
CA GLU A 98 -4.68 -14.29 -21.99
C GLU A 98 -6.17 -14.32 -21.58
N SER A 99 -6.47 -14.28 -20.28
CA SER A 99 -7.83 -14.38 -19.74
C SER A 99 -8.44 -13.00 -19.45
N SER A 100 -9.74 -12.81 -19.64
CA SER A 100 -10.44 -11.61 -19.13
C SER A 100 -10.66 -11.67 -17.62
N ASP A 101 -10.68 -12.86 -17.03
CA ASP A 101 -10.80 -13.10 -15.59
C ASP A 101 -9.40 -13.20 -14.95
N LYS A 102 -8.79 -12.02 -14.72
CA LYS A 102 -7.48 -11.90 -14.07
C LYS A 102 -7.56 -12.32 -12.60
N PHE A 103 -6.44 -12.81 -12.07
CA PHE A 103 -6.35 -13.10 -10.64
C PHE A 103 -6.55 -11.85 -9.79
N ARG A 104 -7.48 -11.94 -8.83
CA ARG A 104 -7.79 -10.89 -7.85
C ARG A 104 -8.39 -11.52 -6.59
N PRO A 105 -8.46 -10.79 -5.46
CA PRO A 105 -9.29 -11.19 -4.35
C PRO A 105 -10.74 -11.33 -4.81
N VAL A 106 -11.41 -12.41 -4.40
CA VAL A 106 -12.84 -12.64 -4.63
C VAL A 106 -13.64 -12.65 -3.32
N ALA A 107 -12.95 -12.79 -2.18
CA ALA A 107 -13.52 -12.60 -0.85
C ALA A 107 -12.46 -12.12 0.13
N ILE A 108 -12.73 -11.05 0.87
CA ILE A 108 -11.91 -10.62 2.01
C ILE A 108 -12.50 -11.25 3.26
N ARG A 109 -11.81 -12.25 3.83
CA ARG A 109 -12.27 -13.01 5.01
C ARG A 109 -12.13 -12.23 6.31
N GLY A 110 -11.09 -11.41 6.40
CA GLY A 110 -10.86 -10.58 7.57
C GLY A 110 -9.61 -9.72 7.44
N ILE A 111 -9.64 -8.57 8.13
CA ILE A 111 -8.49 -7.69 8.30
C ILE A 111 -8.38 -7.35 9.78
N TYR A 112 -7.24 -7.69 10.36
CA TYR A 112 -6.92 -7.53 11.78
C TYR A 112 -5.69 -6.65 11.91
N ALA A 113 -5.56 -5.91 13.00
CA ALA A 113 -4.39 -5.07 13.23
C ALA A 113 -4.00 -5.09 14.70
N ASP A 114 -2.70 -5.08 14.94
CA ASP A 114 -2.07 -4.99 16.25
C ASP A 114 -0.78 -4.15 16.10
N GLY A 115 -0.79 -2.96 16.69
CA GLY A 115 0.26 -1.96 16.53
C GLY A 115 0.54 -1.60 15.06
N ASP A 116 1.75 -1.93 14.60
CA ASP A 116 2.23 -1.68 13.25
C ASP A 116 1.92 -2.82 12.26
N VAL A 117 1.41 -3.96 12.73
CA VAL A 117 1.12 -5.12 11.91
C VAL A 117 -0.36 -5.16 11.53
N VAL A 118 -0.63 -5.33 10.24
CA VAL A 118 -1.95 -5.65 9.71
C VAL A 118 -1.94 -7.05 9.12
N VAL A 119 -2.89 -7.88 9.52
CA VAL A 119 -3.10 -9.21 8.96
C VAL A 119 -4.30 -9.16 8.02
N ALA A 120 -4.09 -9.50 6.75
CA ALA A 120 -5.14 -9.66 5.76
C ALA A 120 -5.33 -11.13 5.40
N MET A 121 -6.56 -11.63 5.53
CA MET A 121 -6.94 -12.97 5.06
C MET A 121 -7.96 -12.83 3.93
N PHE A 122 -7.69 -13.43 2.77
CA PHE A 122 -8.57 -13.35 1.61
C PHE A 122 -8.48 -14.58 0.72
N ASP A 123 -9.54 -14.85 -0.03
CA ASP A 123 -9.55 -15.82 -1.11
C ASP A 123 -9.26 -15.10 -2.42
N GLY A 124 -8.28 -15.59 -3.16
CA GLY A 124 -7.94 -15.10 -4.49
C GLY A 124 -8.29 -16.14 -5.55
N GLN A 125 -8.80 -15.68 -6.68
CA GLN A 125 -9.13 -16.53 -7.82
C GLN A 125 -8.91 -15.79 -9.14
N GLY A 126 -8.60 -16.54 -10.19
CA GLY A 126 -8.69 -16.11 -11.58
C GLY A 126 -8.62 -17.28 -12.55
N THR A 127 -8.89 -17.04 -13.82
CA THR A 127 -8.78 -18.04 -14.89
C THR A 127 -7.43 -17.90 -15.56
N ALA A 128 -6.60 -18.95 -15.50
CA ALA A 128 -5.25 -18.93 -16.03
C ALA A 128 -5.22 -19.04 -17.56
N ASN A 129 -4.05 -18.83 -18.17
CA ASN A 129 -3.87 -18.84 -19.63
C ASN A 129 -4.24 -20.16 -20.32
N ASP A 130 -4.35 -21.28 -19.56
CA ASP A 130 -4.81 -22.57 -20.08
C ASP A 130 -6.33 -22.78 -19.92
N GLY A 131 -7.08 -21.72 -19.59
CA GLY A 131 -8.54 -21.71 -19.45
C GLY A 131 -9.05 -22.35 -18.15
N LYS A 132 -8.16 -22.81 -17.26
CA LYS A 132 -8.55 -23.44 -15.99
C LYS A 132 -8.43 -22.44 -14.83
N PRO A 133 -9.29 -22.55 -13.80
CA PRO A 133 -9.20 -21.69 -12.63
C PRO A 133 -7.93 -21.98 -11.83
N TYR A 134 -7.43 -20.93 -11.18
CA TYR A 134 -6.56 -21.00 -10.03
C TYR A 134 -7.25 -20.28 -8.88
N ALA A 135 -7.36 -20.96 -7.74
CA ALA A 135 -7.90 -20.40 -6.50
C ALA A 135 -6.99 -20.76 -5.33
N ASN A 136 -6.83 -19.85 -4.38
CA ASN A 136 -6.03 -20.07 -3.17
C ASN A 136 -6.48 -19.10 -2.06
N THR A 137 -6.26 -19.48 -0.81
CA THR A 137 -6.49 -18.63 0.35
C THR A 137 -5.16 -18.11 0.87
N TYR A 138 -5.10 -16.80 1.09
CA TYR A 138 -3.89 -16.10 1.53
C TYR A 138 -4.08 -15.55 2.93
N ALA A 139 -3.00 -15.57 3.71
CA ALA A 139 -2.86 -14.75 4.92
C ALA A 139 -1.55 -13.97 4.83
N TRP A 140 -1.65 -12.65 4.82
CA TRP A 140 -0.51 -11.74 4.73
C TRP A 140 -0.37 -10.94 6.02
N PHE A 141 0.80 -11.03 6.64
CA PHE A 141 1.20 -10.20 7.77
C PHE A 141 2.00 -9.04 7.21
N LEU A 142 1.47 -7.82 7.33
CA LEU A 142 1.99 -6.61 6.72
C LEU A 142 2.45 -5.65 7.83
N THR A 143 3.75 -5.49 8.00
CA THR A 143 4.33 -4.57 8.98
C THR A 143 4.56 -3.21 8.36
N PHE A 144 3.96 -2.18 8.96
CA PHE A 144 4.03 -0.80 8.50
C PHE A 144 5.20 -0.02 9.11
N ARG A 145 5.85 0.80 8.30
CA ARG A 145 6.79 1.86 8.71
C ARG A 145 6.48 3.11 7.89
N ASP A 146 6.39 4.27 8.55
CA ASP A 146 6.11 5.55 7.89
C ASP A 146 4.90 5.51 6.94
N GLY A 147 3.87 4.78 7.35
CA GLY A 147 2.61 4.65 6.60
C GLY A 147 2.66 3.78 5.35
N ARG A 148 3.75 3.03 5.12
CA ARG A 148 3.90 2.03 4.05
C ARG A 148 4.24 0.64 4.60
N VAL A 149 3.94 -0.41 3.85
CA VAL A 149 4.35 -1.78 4.20
C VAL A 149 5.85 -1.94 3.93
N ALA A 150 6.64 -2.04 4.99
CA ALA A 150 8.09 -2.23 4.90
C ALA A 150 8.48 -3.71 4.96
N GLU A 151 7.64 -4.56 5.56
CA GLU A 151 7.87 -5.99 5.66
C GLU A 151 6.57 -6.74 5.46
N ALA A 152 6.65 -7.90 4.82
CA ALA A 152 5.51 -8.76 4.61
C ALA A 152 5.90 -10.23 4.77
N THR A 153 5.06 -10.99 5.45
CA THR A 153 5.13 -12.46 5.48
C THR A 153 3.85 -13.04 4.90
N ALA A 154 3.98 -13.85 3.86
CA ALA A 154 2.85 -14.41 3.13
C ALA A 154 2.74 -15.92 3.32
N PHE A 155 1.52 -16.35 3.69
CA PHE A 155 1.09 -17.74 3.77
C PHE A 155 0.02 -17.99 2.70
N PHE A 156 0.05 -19.18 2.09
CA PHE A 156 -0.95 -19.69 1.16
C PHE A 156 -0.76 -21.20 0.98
N ASP A 157 -1.70 -21.87 0.30
CA ASP A 157 -1.52 -23.28 -0.06
C ASP A 157 -0.42 -23.43 -1.11
N SER A 158 0.77 -23.86 -0.66
CA SER A 158 1.93 -24.08 -1.52
C SER A 158 1.73 -25.18 -2.55
N PHE A 159 0.90 -26.20 -2.27
CA PHE A 159 0.66 -27.29 -3.20
C PHE A 159 -0.21 -26.80 -4.37
N ALA A 160 -1.31 -26.10 -4.06
CA ALA A 160 -2.15 -25.47 -5.08
C ALA A 160 -1.36 -24.46 -5.93
N PHE A 161 -0.51 -23.65 -5.28
CA PHE A 161 0.36 -22.70 -5.98
C PHE A 161 1.33 -23.40 -6.93
N ASP A 162 2.07 -24.42 -6.47
CA ASP A 162 3.07 -25.11 -7.29
C ASP A 162 2.44 -25.86 -8.47
N ALA A 163 1.28 -26.49 -8.24
CA ALA A 163 0.51 -27.13 -9.30
C ALA A 163 0.14 -26.12 -10.40
N PHE A 164 -0.32 -24.93 -10.01
CA PHE A 164 -0.57 -23.82 -10.95
C PHE A 164 0.72 -23.34 -11.64
N TRP A 165 1.78 -23.09 -10.86
CA TRP A 165 3.03 -22.51 -11.34
C TRP A 165 3.74 -23.37 -12.38
N ARG A 166 3.69 -24.70 -12.20
CA ARG A 166 4.23 -25.70 -13.14
C ARG A 166 3.35 -25.91 -14.36
N ARG A 167 2.02 -25.88 -14.18
CA ARG A 167 1.04 -26.15 -15.24
C ARG A 167 0.96 -25.03 -16.27
N VAL A 168 1.08 -23.77 -15.83
CA VAL A 168 0.84 -22.60 -16.68
C VAL A 168 2.14 -21.85 -16.91
N ALA A 169 2.51 -21.62 -18.16
CA ALA A 169 3.63 -20.76 -18.50
C ALA A 169 3.22 -19.27 -18.49
N PRO A 170 4.08 -18.35 -18.00
CA PRO A 170 3.82 -16.93 -18.11
C PRO A 170 3.85 -16.49 -19.58
N LYS A 171 3.01 -15.51 -19.93
CA LYS A 171 2.98 -14.86 -21.25
C LYS A 171 3.34 -13.38 -21.11
N PRO A 172 3.97 -12.78 -22.13
CA PRO A 172 4.27 -11.34 -22.14
C PRO A 172 3.04 -10.47 -21.91
#